data_AF-A0A7W1JWR0-F1
#
_entry.id   AF-A0A7W1JWR0-F1
#
_cell.length_a   1.000
_cell.length_b   1.000
_cell.length_c   1.000
_cell.angle_alpha   90.00
_cell.angle_beta   90.00
_cell.angle_gamma   90.00
#
_symmetry.space_group_name_H-M   'P 1'
#
loop_
_entity.id
_entity.type
_entity.pdbx_description
1 polymer ?
#
loop_
_entity_poly.entity_id
_entity_poly.type
_entity_poly.pdbx_seq_one_letter_code
_entity_poly.pdbx_strand_id
1 'polypeptide(L)'
;MSYNERTKTGRYEARYDLRTLLDVVGAVAVVASPTAPGQISQREYDYARTRSGYADAPSGKQTAVRLKMPWRDVLALATDPTRDKDISLGQHLGDGEEEFFDASVVKAALRTVALRLGKKTLLPADYLEERTRMFERASLRRGHRSAPLLPTEGQIVRVAGSWDAALKIAGLDPRPRNKPTHQGVPIVQALELALESLGALPTQHELEIFARANGFSLAKKSGRWGDYVAQLRVSRDDWGKWTPTGLVPREQRPDYSKPVELGASFEPVRRRRHRWTHQECLDALVRLLAELSASERLTQRLYQQKARADEDLPPLSSLQRHGGFGAMLVEARKRQRRR
;
A
#
# COMPACT_ATOMS: atom_id res chain seq x y z
N MET A 1 36.30 21.21 -17.52
CA MET A 1 36.64 20.84 -16.13
C MET A 1 35.41 20.25 -15.48
N SER A 2 35.38 18.93 -15.24
CA SER A 2 34.25 18.24 -14.62
C SER A 2 34.40 18.33 -13.10
N TYR A 3 33.51 19.06 -12.44
CA TYR A 3 33.46 19.20 -10.98
C TYR A 3 32.72 18.01 -10.39
N ASN A 4 33.47 16.98 -10.02
CA ASN A 4 32.99 15.94 -9.12
C ASN A 4 33.81 16.03 -7.83
N GLU A 5 33.15 16.25 -6.69
CA GLU A 5 33.83 16.13 -5.40
C GLU A 5 34.25 14.68 -5.20
N ARG A 6 35.55 14.50 -4.95
CA ARG A 6 36.11 13.18 -4.66
C ARG A 6 35.76 12.85 -3.23
N THR A 7 34.77 11.97 -3.03
CA THR A 7 34.47 11.47 -1.69
C THR A 7 35.70 10.75 -1.11
N LYS A 8 35.79 10.61 0.22
CA LYS A 8 36.87 9.85 0.90
C LYS A 8 37.01 8.40 0.37
N THR A 9 36.01 7.87 -0.33
CA THR A 9 36.02 6.54 -0.94
C THR A 9 36.62 6.50 -2.35
N GLY A 10 37.03 7.64 -2.90
CA GLY A 10 37.51 7.77 -4.27
C GLY A 10 36.42 7.66 -5.34
N ARG A 11 35.16 7.46 -4.94
CA ARG A 11 34.00 7.47 -5.84
C ARG A 11 33.49 8.90 -6.01
N TYR A 12 33.17 9.24 -7.25
CA TYR A 12 32.50 10.48 -7.59
C TYR A 12 31.00 10.30 -7.33
N GLU A 13 30.50 10.91 -6.26
CA GLU A 13 29.05 11.01 -6.06
C GLU A 13 28.54 12.20 -6.86
N ALA A 14 27.58 11.93 -7.73
CA ALA A 14 26.94 13.01 -8.45
C ALA A 14 26.01 13.76 -7.50
N ARG A 15 26.26 15.06 -7.32
CA ARG A 15 25.54 15.94 -6.38
C ARG A 15 24.01 15.95 -6.56
N TYR A 16 23.55 15.67 -7.78
CA TYR A 16 22.14 15.57 -8.12
C TYR A 16 21.80 14.12 -8.42
N ASP A 17 20.84 13.52 -7.71
CA ASP A 17 20.16 12.32 -8.21
C ASP A 17 19.33 12.67 -9.46
N LEU A 18 18.82 11.65 -10.18
CA LEU A 18 18.15 11.87 -11.47
C LEU A 18 16.83 12.66 -11.34
N ARG A 19 16.10 12.48 -10.23
CA ARG A 19 14.86 13.21 -9.98
C ARG A 19 15.16 14.66 -9.67
N THR A 20 16.07 14.90 -8.72
CA THR A 20 16.52 16.25 -8.36
C THR A 20 17.08 16.97 -9.59
N LEU A 21 17.77 16.26 -10.49
CA LEU A 21 18.26 16.83 -11.74
C LEU A 21 17.11 17.32 -12.65
N LEU A 22 16.00 16.58 -12.79
CA LEU A 22 14.84 17.05 -13.55
C LEU A 22 14.16 18.26 -12.90
N ASP A 23 14.11 18.32 -11.56
CA ASP A 23 13.56 19.48 -10.86
C ASP A 23 14.41 20.73 -11.08
N VAL A 24 15.74 20.58 -11.04
CA VAL A 24 16.70 21.63 -11.40
C VAL A 24 16.51 22.07 -12.85
N VAL A 25 16.34 21.12 -13.78
CA VAL A 25 16.08 21.47 -15.20
C VAL A 25 14.81 22.29 -15.33
N GLY A 26 13.71 21.88 -14.69
CA GLY A 26 12.45 22.61 -14.72
C GLY A 26 12.58 24.03 -14.16
N ALA A 27 13.26 24.19 -13.01
CA ALA A 27 13.49 25.50 -12.40
C ALA A 27 14.33 26.43 -13.28
N VAL A 28 15.44 25.93 -13.84
CA VAL A 28 16.29 26.70 -14.75
C VAL A 28 15.51 27.08 -16.02
N ALA A 29 14.69 26.16 -16.54
CA ALA A 29 13.92 26.39 -17.76
C ALA A 29 12.89 27.52 -17.62
N VAL A 30 12.21 27.62 -16.48
CA VAL A 30 11.28 28.73 -16.17
C VAL A 30 12.01 30.07 -16.10
N VAL A 31 13.23 30.11 -15.56
CA VAL A 31 14.05 31.34 -15.50
C VAL A 31 14.57 31.74 -16.89
N ALA A 32 14.92 30.77 -17.73
CA ALA A 32 15.40 31.01 -19.09
C ALA A 32 14.31 31.54 -20.01
N SER A 33 13.11 30.94 -19.95
CA SER A 33 11.95 31.32 -20.76
C SER A 33 10.65 31.15 -19.97
N PRO A 34 10.14 32.21 -19.33
CA PRO A 34 8.91 32.13 -18.54
C PRO A 34 7.67 31.77 -19.36
N THR A 35 7.64 32.15 -20.64
CA THR A 35 6.49 31.92 -21.53
C THR A 35 6.53 30.56 -22.21
N ALA A 36 7.71 29.97 -22.40
CA ALA A 36 7.87 28.69 -23.09
C ALA A 36 9.05 27.86 -22.52
N PRO A 37 8.99 27.43 -21.25
CA PRO A 37 10.11 26.75 -20.60
C PRO A 37 10.46 25.41 -21.26
N GLY A 38 9.48 24.72 -21.85
CA GLY A 38 9.68 23.45 -22.55
C GLY A 38 10.38 23.53 -23.92
N GLN A 39 10.74 24.74 -24.40
CA GLN A 39 11.28 24.96 -25.74
C GLN A 39 12.71 25.50 -25.79
N ILE A 40 13.37 25.66 -24.63
CA ILE A 40 14.71 26.26 -24.60
C ILE A 40 15.80 25.33 -25.16
N SER A 41 16.81 25.91 -25.78
CA SER A 41 18.01 25.20 -26.22
C SER A 41 18.94 24.82 -25.05
N GLN A 42 19.84 23.86 -25.28
CA GLN A 42 20.88 23.53 -24.28
C GLN A 42 21.75 24.74 -23.92
N ARG A 43 22.01 25.63 -24.89
CA ARG A 43 22.81 26.85 -24.69
C ARG A 43 22.11 27.86 -23.79
N GLU A 44 20.80 28.03 -23.96
CA GLU A 44 19.99 28.91 -23.11
C GLU A 44 19.92 28.36 -21.68
N TYR A 45 19.74 27.04 -21.52
CA TYR A 45 19.82 26.38 -20.21
C TYR A 45 21.19 26.59 -19.54
N ASP A 46 22.28 26.38 -20.28
CA ASP A 46 23.64 26.52 -19.75
C ASP A 46 23.98 27.96 -19.32
N TYR A 47 23.39 28.96 -19.99
CA TYR A 47 23.50 30.36 -19.59
C TYR A 47 22.61 30.69 -18.38
N ALA A 48 21.39 30.14 -18.35
CA ALA A 48 20.41 30.41 -17.30
C ALA A 48 20.75 29.74 -15.97
N ARG A 49 21.39 28.56 -15.95
CA ARG A 49 21.67 27.80 -14.71
C ARG A 49 22.45 28.61 -13.66
N THR A 50 23.39 29.45 -14.10
CA THR A 50 24.14 30.36 -13.21
C THR A 50 23.23 31.43 -12.61
N ARG A 51 22.34 32.02 -13.42
CA ARG A 51 21.41 33.06 -12.98
C ARG A 51 20.31 32.53 -12.06
N SER A 52 19.96 31.26 -12.19
CA SER A 52 18.93 30.60 -11.36
C SER A 52 19.48 30.02 -10.05
N GLY A 53 20.74 30.27 -9.69
CA GLY A 53 21.35 29.74 -8.46
C GLY A 53 21.78 28.28 -8.54
N TYR A 54 21.80 27.68 -9.73
CA TYR A 54 22.21 26.30 -10.01
C TYR A 54 23.49 26.27 -10.87
N ALA A 55 24.47 27.12 -10.54
CA ALA A 55 25.70 27.26 -11.32
C ALA A 55 26.51 25.96 -11.41
N ASP A 56 26.31 25.05 -10.45
CA ASP A 56 26.95 23.74 -10.35
C ASP A 56 26.15 22.60 -11.00
N ALA A 57 24.95 22.87 -11.52
CA ALA A 57 24.20 21.87 -12.28
C ALA A 57 24.97 21.45 -13.54
N PRO A 58 24.90 20.17 -13.96
CA PRO A 58 25.54 19.70 -15.20
C PRO A 58 25.02 20.46 -16.43
N SER A 59 25.82 20.53 -17.50
CA SER A 59 25.36 21.21 -18.73
C SER A 59 24.19 20.49 -19.37
N GLY A 60 23.41 21.16 -20.21
CA GLY A 60 22.26 20.55 -20.90
C GLY A 60 22.65 19.28 -21.66
N LYS A 61 23.84 19.28 -22.29
CA LYS A 61 24.42 18.09 -22.93
C LYS A 61 24.74 16.97 -21.94
N GLN A 62 25.37 17.29 -20.80
CA GLN A 62 25.68 16.29 -19.77
C GLN A 62 24.42 15.71 -19.14
N THR A 63 23.41 16.54 -18.91
CA THR A 63 22.09 16.14 -18.40
C THR A 63 21.39 15.18 -19.36
N ALA A 64 21.32 15.51 -20.65
CA ALA A 64 20.75 14.64 -21.67
C ALA A 64 21.46 13.27 -21.73
N VAL A 65 22.80 13.27 -21.73
CA VAL A 65 23.60 12.04 -21.71
C VAL A 65 23.33 11.21 -20.45
N ARG A 66 23.25 11.87 -19.29
CA ARG A 66 23.04 11.20 -18.01
C ARG A 66 21.65 10.56 -17.90
N LEU A 67 20.64 11.23 -18.45
CA LEU A 67 19.27 10.74 -18.50
C LEU A 67 19.01 9.75 -19.65
N LYS A 68 19.97 9.61 -20.58
CA LYS A 68 19.83 8.85 -21.83
C LYS A 68 18.59 9.30 -22.63
N MET A 69 18.32 10.60 -22.62
CA MET A 69 17.15 11.22 -23.25
C MET A 69 17.60 12.31 -24.21
N PRO A 70 16.95 12.46 -25.38
CA PRO A 70 17.06 13.67 -26.16
C PRO A 70 16.67 14.89 -25.31
N TRP A 71 17.38 16.01 -25.49
CA TRP A 71 17.19 17.21 -24.67
C TRP A 71 15.74 17.74 -24.68
N ARG A 72 15.07 17.64 -25.83
CA ARG A 72 13.66 18.02 -25.96
C ARG A 72 12.76 17.22 -25.01
N ASP A 73 13.04 15.93 -24.83
CA ASP A 73 12.25 15.05 -23.97
C ASP A 73 12.58 15.27 -22.49
N VAL A 74 13.84 15.59 -22.18
CA VAL A 74 14.24 16.05 -20.84
C VAL A 74 13.44 17.29 -20.43
N LEU A 75 13.35 18.29 -21.32
CA LEU A 75 12.58 19.50 -21.04
C LEU A 75 11.09 19.21 -20.90
N ALA A 76 10.51 18.47 -21.85
CA ALA A 76 9.10 18.09 -21.79
C ALA A 76 8.76 17.41 -20.47
N LEU A 77 9.61 16.49 -20.01
CA LEU A 77 9.42 15.80 -18.73
C LEU A 77 9.65 16.71 -17.51
N ALA A 78 10.66 17.57 -17.55
CA ALA A 78 11.00 18.45 -16.45
C ALA A 78 9.96 19.55 -16.21
N THR A 79 9.31 20.03 -17.27
CA THR A 79 8.38 21.18 -17.24
C THR A 79 6.89 20.82 -17.21
N ASP A 80 6.53 19.54 -17.41
CA ASP A 80 5.13 19.10 -17.35
C ASP A 80 4.69 18.86 -15.89
N PRO A 81 3.81 19.70 -15.31
CA PRO A 81 3.37 19.55 -13.92
C PRO A 81 2.39 18.40 -13.72
N THR A 82 1.84 17.85 -14.81
CA THR A 82 0.84 16.78 -14.75
C THR A 82 1.46 15.39 -14.73
N ARG A 83 2.74 15.26 -15.11
CA ARG A 83 3.45 13.98 -15.15
C ARG A 83 4.13 13.66 -13.84
N ASP A 84 4.01 12.41 -13.43
CA ASP A 84 4.87 11.83 -12.40
C ASP A 84 6.27 11.56 -12.99
N LYS A 85 7.24 12.36 -12.54
CA LYS A 85 8.63 12.29 -13.00
C LYS A 85 9.29 10.96 -12.65
N ASP A 86 8.96 10.35 -11.51
CA ASP A 86 9.56 9.08 -11.08
C ASP A 86 9.10 7.95 -11.99
N ILE A 87 7.80 7.90 -12.29
CA ILE A 87 7.21 6.89 -13.18
C ILE A 87 7.80 7.03 -14.58
N SER A 88 7.86 8.27 -15.09
CA SER A 88 8.35 8.54 -16.45
C SER A 88 9.84 8.25 -16.60
N LEU A 89 10.67 8.63 -15.61
CA LEU A 89 12.09 8.26 -15.58
C LEU A 89 12.27 6.74 -15.53
N GLY A 90 11.47 6.06 -14.71
CA GLY A 90 11.51 4.61 -14.58
C GLY A 90 11.18 3.89 -15.89
N GLN A 91 10.22 4.39 -16.65
CA GLN A 91 9.88 3.89 -17.98
C GLN A 91 11.03 4.13 -18.97
N HIS A 92 11.46 5.38 -19.13
CA HIS A 92 12.46 5.74 -20.14
C HIS A 92 13.81 5.06 -19.92
N LEU A 93 14.27 4.96 -18.67
CA LEU A 93 15.50 4.25 -18.35
C LEU A 93 15.37 2.74 -18.52
N GLY A 94 14.15 2.20 -18.50
CA GLY A 94 13.83 0.79 -18.72
C GLY A 94 13.65 0.40 -20.19
N ASP A 95 13.27 1.35 -21.07
CA ASP A 95 12.97 1.10 -22.48
C ASP A 95 14.22 0.75 -23.32
N GLY A 96 15.43 1.05 -22.83
CA GLY A 96 16.69 0.67 -23.49
C GLY A 96 17.14 -0.78 -23.27
N GLU A 97 16.48 -1.53 -22.39
CA GLU A 97 16.82 -2.94 -22.09
C GLU A 97 15.89 -3.95 -22.79
N GLU A 98 14.99 -3.47 -23.67
CA GLU A 98 13.83 -4.22 -24.16
C GLU A 98 14.14 -5.44 -25.02
N GLU A 99 15.23 -5.43 -25.77
CA GLU A 99 15.52 -6.54 -26.71
C GLU A 99 15.89 -7.87 -26.01
N PHE A 100 16.13 -7.87 -24.70
CA PHE A 100 16.59 -9.06 -23.97
C PHE A 100 15.57 -9.62 -22.97
N PHE A 101 14.44 -8.96 -22.71
CA PHE A 101 13.48 -9.41 -21.68
C PHE A 101 12.24 -10.03 -22.31
N ASP A 102 12.36 -11.31 -22.67
CA ASP A 102 11.25 -12.14 -23.14
C ASP A 102 10.59 -12.95 -22.00
N ALA A 103 9.57 -13.74 -22.34
CA ALA A 103 8.91 -14.65 -21.39
C ALA A 103 9.88 -15.69 -20.79
N SER A 104 10.96 -16.03 -21.50
CA SER A 104 11.99 -16.97 -21.03
C SER A 104 12.79 -16.38 -19.88
N VAL A 105 13.17 -15.10 -19.96
CA VAL A 105 13.85 -14.40 -18.85
C VAL A 105 12.95 -14.27 -17.63
N VAL A 106 11.67 -13.92 -17.82
CA VAL A 106 10.69 -13.89 -16.72
C VAL A 106 10.56 -15.24 -16.04
N LYS A 107 10.41 -16.32 -16.82
CA LYS A 107 10.37 -17.70 -16.32
C LYS A 107 11.62 -18.05 -15.51
N ALA A 108 12.81 -17.76 -16.04
CA ALA A 108 14.07 -18.07 -15.39
C ALA A 108 14.24 -17.29 -14.07
N ALA A 109 13.93 -15.99 -14.07
CA ALA A 109 14.03 -15.13 -12.90
C ALA A 109 13.10 -15.58 -11.76
N LEU A 110 11.81 -15.79 -12.07
CA LEU A 110 10.83 -16.21 -11.07
C LEU A 110 11.15 -17.59 -10.50
N ARG A 111 11.55 -18.56 -11.34
CA ARG A 111 11.98 -19.89 -10.86
C ARG A 111 13.22 -19.82 -9.99
N THR A 112 14.20 -18.98 -10.35
CA THR A 112 15.42 -18.78 -9.56
C THR A 112 15.09 -18.26 -8.17
N VAL A 113 14.24 -17.23 -8.08
CA VAL A 113 13.84 -16.65 -6.79
C VAL A 113 12.97 -17.62 -5.98
N ALA A 114 12.01 -18.28 -6.61
CA ALA A 114 11.14 -19.26 -5.95
C ALA A 114 11.93 -20.44 -5.37
N LEU A 115 12.90 -20.97 -6.13
CA LEU A 115 13.79 -22.06 -5.68
C LEU A 115 14.64 -21.65 -4.48
N ARG A 116 15.20 -20.42 -4.49
CA ARG A 116 16.00 -19.89 -3.37
C ARG A 116 15.20 -19.71 -2.08
N LEU A 117 13.93 -19.33 -2.21
CA LEU A 117 13.02 -19.19 -1.08
C LEU A 117 12.33 -20.51 -0.68
N GLY A 118 12.49 -21.58 -1.45
CA GLY A 118 11.79 -22.85 -1.23
C GLY A 118 10.27 -22.73 -1.36
N LYS A 119 9.77 -21.79 -2.18
CA LYS A 119 8.33 -21.56 -2.35
C LYS A 119 7.84 -22.08 -3.70
N LYS A 120 6.61 -22.60 -3.73
CA LYS A 120 5.92 -23.00 -4.97
C LYS A 120 5.12 -21.87 -5.62
N THR A 121 4.81 -20.83 -4.86
CA THR A 121 4.20 -19.57 -5.33
C THR A 121 5.04 -18.39 -4.87
N LEU A 122 4.96 -17.26 -5.56
CA LEU A 122 5.75 -16.08 -5.24
C LEU A 122 4.88 -14.82 -5.23
N LEU A 123 4.87 -14.09 -4.11
CA LEU A 123 4.25 -12.76 -4.06
C LEU A 123 5.21 -11.71 -4.66
N PRO A 124 4.71 -10.60 -5.21
CA PRO A 124 5.57 -9.51 -5.69
C PRO A 124 6.56 -9.00 -4.64
N ALA A 125 6.10 -8.87 -3.39
CA ALA A 125 6.94 -8.46 -2.27
C ALA A 125 8.07 -9.48 -1.98
N ASP A 126 7.77 -10.78 -2.02
CA ASP A 126 8.79 -11.83 -1.83
C ASP A 126 9.87 -11.75 -2.92
N TYR A 127 9.45 -11.52 -4.16
CA TYR A 127 10.36 -11.37 -5.30
C TYR A 127 11.27 -10.15 -5.12
N LEU A 128 10.71 -8.99 -4.78
CA LEU A 128 11.46 -7.75 -4.59
C LEU A 128 12.48 -7.88 -3.46
N GLU A 129 12.08 -8.44 -2.32
CA GLU A 129 12.95 -8.64 -1.17
C GLU A 129 14.15 -9.55 -1.51
N GLU A 130 13.90 -10.70 -2.13
CA GLU A 130 14.97 -11.62 -2.50
C GLU A 130 15.83 -11.09 -3.65
N ARG A 131 15.24 -10.39 -4.62
CA ARG A 131 15.98 -9.67 -5.66
C ARG A 131 16.98 -8.69 -5.04
N THR A 132 16.53 -7.84 -4.11
CA THR A 132 17.41 -6.90 -3.40
C THR A 132 18.54 -7.62 -2.68
N ARG A 133 18.25 -8.70 -1.94
CA ARG A 133 19.28 -9.53 -1.28
C ARG A 133 20.28 -10.12 -2.26
N MET A 134 19.84 -10.55 -3.44
CA MET A 134 20.73 -11.08 -4.48
C MET A 134 21.66 -10.00 -5.03
N PHE A 135 21.16 -8.78 -5.25
CA PHE A 135 21.98 -7.63 -5.66
C PHE A 135 22.99 -7.22 -4.59
N GLU A 136 22.58 -7.16 -3.32
CA GLU A 136 23.47 -6.87 -2.19
C GLU A 136 24.60 -7.90 -2.07
N ARG A 137 24.28 -9.19 -2.17
CA ARG A 137 25.30 -10.26 -2.14
C ARG A 137 26.24 -10.19 -3.35
N ALA A 138 25.73 -9.85 -4.53
CA ALA A 138 26.53 -9.68 -5.73
C ALA A 138 27.47 -8.47 -5.60
N SER A 139 27.00 -7.35 -5.04
CA SER A 139 27.81 -6.13 -4.90
C SER A 139 28.99 -6.29 -3.93
N LEU A 140 28.86 -7.16 -2.92
CA LEU A 140 29.93 -7.49 -1.98
C LEU A 140 31.08 -8.28 -2.63
N ARG A 141 30.81 -9.03 -3.70
CA ARG A 141 31.82 -9.81 -4.41
C ARG A 141 32.51 -8.96 -5.47
N ARG A 142 33.50 -8.16 -5.06
CA ARG A 142 34.37 -7.41 -5.97
C ARG A 142 35.04 -8.37 -6.97
N GLY A 143 34.53 -8.43 -8.20
CA GLY A 143 35.19 -9.17 -9.30
C GLY A 143 34.31 -10.07 -10.17
N HIS A 144 33.04 -10.30 -9.85
CA HIS A 144 32.19 -11.17 -10.68
C HIS A 144 31.30 -10.38 -11.65
N ARG A 145 31.59 -10.59 -12.94
CA ARG A 145 31.02 -9.97 -14.15
C ARG A 145 29.57 -10.33 -14.47
N SER A 146 28.77 -10.80 -13.53
CA SER A 146 27.38 -11.15 -13.81
C SER A 146 26.56 -11.04 -12.54
N ALA A 147 26.19 -9.80 -12.18
CA ALA A 147 25.02 -9.63 -11.35
C ALA A 147 23.86 -10.34 -12.06
N PRO A 148 23.09 -11.19 -11.36
CA PRO A 148 21.98 -11.88 -12.00
C PRO A 148 21.05 -10.81 -12.60
N LEU A 149 20.81 -10.89 -13.91
CA LEU A 149 19.89 -10.03 -14.63
C LEU A 149 18.47 -10.40 -14.21
N LEU A 150 18.08 -9.93 -13.02
CA LEU A 150 16.74 -10.11 -12.49
C LEU A 150 15.88 -8.92 -12.90
N PRO A 151 14.83 -9.14 -13.70
CA PRO A 151 13.92 -8.08 -14.11
C PRO A 151 13.26 -7.44 -12.90
N THR A 152 12.85 -6.18 -13.03
CA THR A 152 12.00 -5.50 -12.05
C THR A 152 10.58 -6.08 -12.09
N GLU A 153 9.78 -5.81 -11.05
CA GLU A 153 8.36 -6.19 -11.05
C GLU A 153 7.62 -5.62 -12.27
N GLY A 154 7.87 -4.35 -12.61
CA GLY A 154 7.29 -3.70 -13.78
C GLY A 154 7.68 -4.38 -15.09
N GLN A 155 8.95 -4.79 -15.25
CA GLN A 155 9.41 -5.55 -16.41
C GLN A 155 8.69 -6.90 -16.51
N ILE A 156 8.53 -7.62 -15.39
CA ILE A 156 7.80 -8.89 -15.35
C ILE A 156 6.33 -8.71 -15.77
N VAL A 157 5.64 -7.73 -15.17
CA VAL A 157 4.22 -7.48 -15.44
C VAL A 157 4.00 -7.03 -16.88
N ARG A 158 4.88 -6.20 -17.43
CA ARG A 158 4.82 -5.75 -18.82
C ARG A 158 4.95 -6.92 -19.82
N VAL A 159 5.91 -7.83 -19.60
CA VAL A 159 6.13 -9.00 -20.48
C VAL A 159 4.99 -10.02 -20.35
N ALA A 160 4.49 -10.24 -19.13
CA ALA A 160 3.49 -11.27 -18.86
C ALA A 160 2.02 -10.78 -18.88
N GLY A 161 1.79 -9.47 -18.92
CA GLY A 161 0.48 -8.81 -18.76
C GLY A 161 -0.02 -8.73 -17.30
N SER A 162 0.33 -9.67 -16.43
CA SER A 162 0.03 -9.64 -15.00
C SER A 162 0.98 -10.52 -14.20
N TRP A 163 1.07 -10.29 -12.89
CA TRP A 163 1.89 -11.14 -12.01
C TRP A 163 1.42 -12.60 -12.00
N ASP A 164 0.11 -12.84 -12.00
CA ASP A 164 -0.43 -14.21 -12.01
C ASP A 164 -0.15 -14.92 -13.35
N ALA A 165 -0.18 -14.19 -14.47
CA ALA A 165 0.27 -14.71 -15.75
C ALA A 165 1.77 -15.02 -15.76
N ALA A 166 2.59 -14.19 -15.09
CA ALA A 166 4.03 -14.44 -14.96
C ALA A 166 4.32 -15.71 -14.13
N LEU A 167 3.59 -15.93 -13.03
CA LEU A 167 3.68 -17.18 -12.26
C LEU A 167 3.31 -18.40 -13.12
N LYS A 168 2.27 -18.28 -13.95
CA LYS A 168 1.88 -19.33 -14.90
C LYS A 168 2.99 -19.62 -15.91
N ILE A 169 3.59 -18.58 -16.51
CA ILE A 169 4.76 -18.70 -17.41
C ILE A 169 5.93 -19.42 -16.70
N ALA A 170 6.16 -19.13 -15.42
CA ALA A 170 7.20 -19.73 -14.61
C ALA A 170 6.93 -21.20 -14.19
N GLY A 171 5.69 -21.67 -14.36
CA GLY A 171 5.23 -22.96 -13.82
C GLY A 171 5.18 -22.98 -12.30
N LEU A 172 4.86 -21.83 -11.68
CA LEU A 172 4.65 -21.67 -10.24
C LEU A 172 3.14 -21.71 -9.93
N ASP A 173 2.80 -22.09 -8.70
CA ASP A 173 1.43 -22.10 -8.22
C ASP A 173 0.85 -20.67 -8.25
N PRO A 174 -0.42 -20.49 -8.66
CA PRO A 174 -1.05 -19.18 -8.64
C PRO A 174 -1.06 -18.64 -7.20
N ARG A 175 -1.04 -17.31 -7.05
CA ARG A 175 -1.19 -16.72 -5.72
C ARG A 175 -2.50 -17.23 -5.12
N PRO A 176 -2.52 -17.54 -3.81
CA PRO A 176 -3.79 -17.78 -3.13
C PRO A 176 -4.63 -16.52 -3.38
N ARG A 177 -5.74 -16.66 -4.11
CA ARG A 177 -6.70 -15.57 -4.23
C ARG A 177 -7.01 -15.18 -2.80
N ASN A 178 -6.76 -13.92 -2.45
CA ASN A 178 -7.26 -13.40 -1.18
C ASN A 178 -8.72 -13.81 -1.13
N LYS A 179 -9.08 -14.69 -0.18
CA LYS A 179 -10.48 -15.07 0.03
C LYS A 179 -11.25 -13.75 0.01
N PRO A 180 -12.29 -13.61 -0.82
CA PRO A 180 -12.99 -12.34 -1.01
C PRO A 180 -13.19 -11.76 0.39
N THR A 181 -12.48 -10.66 0.67
CA THR A 181 -12.43 -10.05 2.00
C THR A 181 -13.88 -9.93 2.41
N HIS A 182 -14.30 -10.64 3.47
CA HIS A 182 -15.71 -10.84 3.82
C HIS A 182 -16.50 -9.61 3.39
N GLN A 183 -17.26 -9.76 2.30
CA GLN A 183 -17.94 -8.61 1.74
C GLN A 183 -18.86 -8.14 2.86
N GLY A 184 -18.74 -6.87 3.24
CA GLY A 184 -19.64 -6.29 4.21
C GLY A 184 -21.08 -6.54 3.77
N VAL A 185 -22.02 -6.45 4.71
CA VAL A 185 -23.44 -6.67 4.44
C VAL A 185 -23.87 -5.74 3.29
N PRO A 186 -24.47 -6.29 2.22
CA PRO A 186 -25.00 -5.49 1.12
C PRO A 186 -25.88 -4.36 1.65
N ILE A 187 -25.74 -3.16 1.09
CA ILE A 187 -26.43 -1.96 1.60
C ILE A 187 -27.95 -2.17 1.64
N VAL A 188 -28.54 -2.82 0.62
CA VAL A 188 -29.97 -3.13 0.58
C VAL A 188 -30.39 -4.05 1.74
N GLN A 189 -29.60 -5.09 2.03
CA GLN A 189 -29.87 -5.98 3.16
C GLN A 189 -29.72 -5.26 4.50
N ALA A 190 -28.72 -4.39 4.64
CA ALA A 190 -28.54 -3.59 5.85
C ALA A 190 -29.70 -2.60 6.06
N LEU A 191 -30.23 -2.01 4.98
CA LEU A 191 -31.43 -1.17 5.02
C LEU A 191 -32.67 -1.96 5.46
N GLU A 192 -32.87 -3.16 4.91
CA GLU A 192 -33.96 -4.07 5.31
C GLU A 192 -33.88 -4.36 6.81
N LEU A 193 -32.69 -4.72 7.31
CA LEU A 193 -32.48 -4.98 8.74
C LEU A 193 -32.80 -3.76 9.61
N ALA A 194 -32.31 -2.58 9.22
CA ALA A 194 -32.60 -1.35 9.96
C ALA A 194 -34.10 -1.02 9.96
N LEU A 195 -34.77 -1.20 8.82
CA LEU A 195 -36.20 -0.95 8.68
C LEU A 195 -37.04 -1.93 9.50
N GLU A 196 -36.74 -3.22 9.43
CA GLU A 196 -37.45 -4.26 10.20
C GLU A 196 -37.24 -4.08 11.72
N SER A 197 -36.04 -3.70 12.15
CA SER A 197 -35.74 -3.53 13.58
C SER A 197 -36.24 -2.22 14.18
N LEU A 198 -36.26 -1.13 13.41
CA LEU A 198 -36.54 0.23 13.93
C LEU A 198 -37.78 0.89 13.32
N GLY A 199 -38.43 0.27 12.34
CA GLY A 199 -39.66 0.76 11.72
C GLY A 199 -39.50 2.00 10.83
N ALA A 200 -38.26 2.45 10.59
CA ALA A 200 -37.97 3.64 9.79
C ALA A 200 -36.81 3.42 8.82
N LEU A 201 -36.87 4.07 7.66
CA LEU A 201 -35.77 4.09 6.70
C LEU A 201 -34.65 5.02 7.20
N PRO A 202 -33.40 4.55 7.33
CA PRO A 202 -32.28 5.40 7.70
C PRO A 202 -31.79 6.25 6.52
N THR A 203 -31.14 7.36 6.83
CA THR A 203 -30.18 8.00 5.94
C THR A 203 -28.89 7.20 5.84
N GLN A 204 -28.00 7.57 4.91
CA GLN A 204 -26.69 6.91 4.79
C GLN A 204 -25.91 6.92 6.11
N HIS A 205 -25.85 8.08 6.78
CA HIS A 205 -25.09 8.23 8.02
C HIS A 205 -25.71 7.41 9.16
N GLU A 206 -27.04 7.40 9.27
CA GLU A 206 -27.77 6.60 10.26
C GLU A 206 -27.56 5.09 10.05
N LEU A 207 -27.50 4.62 8.80
CA LEU A 207 -27.20 3.21 8.52
C LEU A 207 -25.76 2.85 8.92
N GLU A 208 -24.79 3.75 8.74
CA GLU A 208 -23.41 3.54 9.21
C GLU A 208 -23.34 3.46 10.75
N ILE A 209 -24.12 4.28 11.45
CA ILE A 209 -24.28 4.23 12.91
C ILE A 209 -24.92 2.90 13.32
N PHE A 210 -26.02 2.50 12.67
CA PHE A 210 -26.71 1.25 12.91
C PHE A 210 -25.80 0.03 12.71
N ALA A 211 -25.05 -0.02 11.61
CA ALA A 211 -24.10 -1.09 11.35
C ALA A 211 -22.98 -1.14 12.41
N ARG A 212 -22.59 0.02 12.96
CA ARG A 212 -21.60 0.10 14.06
C ARG A 212 -22.17 -0.42 15.37
N ALA A 213 -23.36 0.03 15.75
CA ALA A 213 -24.03 -0.42 16.97
C ALA A 213 -24.24 -1.95 16.98
N ASN A 214 -24.51 -2.53 15.80
CA ASN A 214 -24.80 -3.95 15.64
C ASN A 214 -23.61 -4.79 15.15
N GLY A 215 -22.39 -4.25 15.16
CA GLY A 215 -21.16 -5.04 15.01
C GLY A 215 -20.88 -5.63 13.62
N PHE A 216 -21.51 -5.12 12.54
CA PHE A 216 -21.26 -5.58 11.17
C PHE A 216 -20.72 -4.47 10.27
N SER A 217 -19.99 -4.81 9.21
CA SER A 217 -19.49 -3.83 8.22
C SER A 217 -20.44 -3.76 7.03
N LEU A 218 -20.63 -2.57 6.47
CA LEU A 218 -21.36 -2.39 5.21
C LEU A 218 -20.47 -2.76 4.02
N ALA A 219 -21.07 -3.29 2.95
CA ALA A 219 -20.40 -3.45 1.66
C ALA A 219 -19.88 -2.11 1.14
N LYS A 220 -18.83 -2.13 0.31
CA LYS A 220 -18.36 -0.90 -0.35
C LYS A 220 -19.46 -0.38 -1.27
N LYS A 221 -19.84 0.89 -1.07
CA LYS A 221 -20.80 1.59 -1.91
C LYS A 221 -20.26 1.74 -3.34
N SER A 222 -21.07 1.36 -4.33
CA SER A 222 -20.78 1.48 -5.76
C SER A 222 -21.75 2.41 -6.51
N GLY A 223 -22.91 2.74 -5.93
CA GLY A 223 -23.96 3.56 -6.57
C GLY A 223 -24.44 4.74 -5.72
N ARG A 224 -25.48 5.46 -6.16
CA ARG A 224 -26.08 6.56 -5.40
C ARG A 224 -26.97 6.00 -4.29
N TRP A 225 -27.17 6.78 -3.22
CA TRP A 225 -27.96 6.31 -2.07
C TRP A 225 -29.42 6.01 -2.46
N GLY A 226 -30.02 6.86 -3.30
CA GLY A 226 -31.39 6.68 -3.79
C GLY A 226 -31.58 5.35 -4.53
N ASP A 227 -30.55 4.86 -5.23
CA ASP A 227 -30.61 3.60 -5.97
C ASP A 227 -30.81 2.40 -5.03
N TYR A 228 -30.14 2.40 -3.87
CA TYR A 228 -30.30 1.34 -2.86
C TYR A 228 -31.67 1.37 -2.19
N VAL A 229 -32.21 2.58 -1.93
CA VAL A 229 -33.57 2.74 -1.38
C VAL A 229 -34.63 2.30 -2.39
N ALA A 230 -34.44 2.61 -3.68
CA ALA A 230 -35.31 2.14 -4.75
C ALA A 230 -35.26 0.62 -4.89
N GLN A 231 -34.05 0.02 -4.87
CA GLN A 231 -33.88 -1.44 -4.89
C GLN A 231 -34.56 -2.11 -3.70
N LEU A 232 -34.42 -1.56 -2.49
CA LEU A 232 -35.12 -2.08 -1.31
C LEU A 232 -36.64 -2.08 -1.50
N ARG A 233 -37.21 -1.00 -2.07
CA ARG A 233 -38.65 -0.89 -2.33
C ARG A 233 -39.13 -1.96 -3.28
N VAL A 234 -38.41 -2.18 -4.39
CA VAL A 234 -38.73 -3.24 -5.35
C VAL A 234 -38.69 -4.60 -4.66
N SER A 235 -37.62 -4.90 -3.92
CA SER A 235 -37.50 -6.17 -3.18
C SER A 235 -38.63 -6.38 -2.18
N ARG A 236 -39.03 -5.34 -1.43
CA ARG A 236 -40.12 -5.45 -0.46
C ARG A 236 -41.49 -5.58 -1.12
N ASP A 237 -41.72 -4.90 -2.25
CA ASP A 237 -42.94 -5.05 -3.05
C ASP A 237 -43.07 -6.49 -3.57
N ASP A 238 -41.99 -7.06 -4.10
CA ASP A 238 -41.93 -8.46 -4.52
C ASP A 238 -42.23 -9.45 -3.38
N TRP A 239 -41.89 -9.08 -2.14
CA TRP A 239 -42.19 -9.87 -0.92
C TRP A 239 -43.54 -9.55 -0.29
N GLY A 240 -44.35 -8.65 -0.87
CA GLY A 240 -45.63 -8.21 -0.31
C GLY A 240 -45.48 -7.46 1.02
N LYS A 241 -44.33 -6.84 1.28
CA LYS A 241 -44.04 -6.10 2.50
C LYS A 241 -44.27 -4.60 2.34
N TRP A 242 -44.89 -3.99 3.34
CA TRP A 242 -45.06 -2.53 3.39
C TRP A 242 -43.70 -1.81 3.46
N THR A 243 -43.55 -0.69 2.75
CA THR A 243 -42.33 0.13 2.77
C THR A 243 -42.67 1.61 2.95
N PRO A 244 -41.98 2.36 3.83
CA PRO A 244 -42.22 3.79 3.98
C PRO A 244 -42.00 4.60 2.70
N THR A 245 -42.92 5.53 2.41
CA THR A 245 -42.89 6.42 1.24
C THR A 245 -41.76 7.45 1.29
N GLY A 246 -41.23 7.76 2.47
CA GLY A 246 -40.12 8.70 2.64
C GLY A 246 -39.41 8.53 3.98
N LEU A 247 -38.43 9.40 4.21
CA LEU A 247 -37.78 9.51 5.51
C LEU A 247 -38.74 10.17 6.50
N VAL A 248 -38.77 9.67 7.74
CA VAL A 248 -39.50 10.35 8.82
C VAL A 248 -38.81 11.68 9.19
N PRO A 249 -39.57 12.69 9.68
CA PRO A 249 -39.02 13.94 10.20
C PRO A 249 -37.92 13.67 11.22
N ARG A 250 -36.92 14.56 11.29
CA ARG A 250 -35.71 14.32 12.07
C ARG A 250 -36.01 14.08 13.55
N GLU A 251 -37.03 14.74 14.09
CA GLU A 251 -37.44 14.66 15.50
C GLU A 251 -38.09 13.31 15.84
N GLN A 252 -38.57 12.58 14.83
CA GLN A 252 -39.27 11.29 14.97
C GLN A 252 -38.37 10.10 14.61
N ARG A 253 -37.08 10.34 14.32
CA ARG A 253 -36.16 9.27 13.93
C ARG A 253 -35.74 8.44 15.15
N PRO A 254 -35.70 7.10 15.02
CA PRO A 254 -35.22 6.24 16.09
C PRO A 254 -33.72 6.46 16.33
N ASP A 255 -33.25 6.07 17.51
CA ASP A 255 -31.83 6.12 17.85
C ASP A 255 -31.09 4.91 17.25
N TYR A 256 -30.53 5.11 16.05
CA TYR A 256 -29.75 4.11 15.33
C TYR A 256 -28.45 3.70 16.05
N SER A 257 -28.04 4.37 17.13
CA SER A 257 -26.85 4.00 17.90
C SER A 257 -27.10 2.89 18.92
N LYS A 258 -28.37 2.54 19.18
CA LYS A 258 -28.73 1.46 20.10
C LYS A 258 -28.63 0.10 19.39
N PRO A 259 -27.90 -0.88 19.96
CA PRO A 259 -27.92 -2.25 19.47
C PRO A 259 -29.35 -2.81 19.49
N VAL A 260 -29.69 -3.59 18.47
CA VAL A 260 -30.98 -4.29 18.35
C VAL A 260 -30.73 -5.79 18.22
N GLU A 261 -31.71 -6.59 18.58
CA GLU A 261 -31.65 -8.03 18.32
C GLU A 261 -31.87 -8.27 16.82
N LEU A 262 -30.78 -8.58 16.11
CA LEU A 262 -30.86 -9.02 14.73
C LEU A 262 -31.29 -10.48 14.70
N GLY A 263 -32.28 -10.81 13.86
CA GLY A 263 -32.84 -12.16 13.79
C GLY A 263 -31.78 -13.24 13.54
N ALA A 264 -32.06 -14.47 13.98
CA ALA A 264 -31.09 -15.59 14.00
C ALA A 264 -30.46 -15.93 12.64
N SER A 265 -31.07 -15.50 11.53
CA SER A 265 -30.54 -15.67 10.17
C SER A 265 -29.40 -14.70 9.82
N PHE A 266 -29.20 -13.66 10.63
CA PHE A 266 -28.11 -12.71 10.44
C PHE A 266 -26.94 -13.08 11.34
N GLU A 267 -25.98 -13.83 10.80
CA GLU A 267 -24.67 -13.95 11.42
C GLU A 267 -23.83 -12.74 11.02
N PRO A 268 -23.64 -11.73 11.90
CA PRO A 268 -22.76 -10.62 11.57
C PRO A 268 -21.37 -11.20 11.31
N VAL A 269 -20.79 -10.86 10.16
CA VAL A 269 -19.34 -11.00 9.99
C VAL A 269 -18.73 -10.15 11.10
N ARG A 270 -18.25 -10.82 12.15
CA ARG A 270 -17.63 -10.16 13.29
C ARG A 270 -16.61 -9.18 12.72
N ARG A 271 -16.83 -7.89 12.96
CA ARG A 271 -15.84 -6.88 12.61
C ARG A 271 -14.51 -7.37 13.15
N ARG A 272 -13.47 -7.35 12.29
CA ARG A 272 -12.10 -7.43 12.78
C ARG A 272 -12.01 -6.41 13.92
N ARG A 273 -11.68 -6.89 15.13
CA ARG A 273 -11.74 -6.08 16.35
C ARG A 273 -11.15 -4.71 16.09
N HIS A 274 -11.81 -3.69 16.64
CA HIS A 274 -11.34 -2.31 16.62
C HIS A 274 -9.85 -2.28 16.96
N ARG A 275 -9.14 -1.26 16.46
CA ARG A 275 -7.74 -1.01 16.82
C ARG A 275 -7.59 -1.14 18.33
N TRP A 276 -6.86 -2.19 18.75
CA TRP A 276 -6.57 -2.46 20.16
C TRP A 276 -6.05 -1.20 20.82
N THR A 277 -6.70 -0.77 21.88
CA THR A 277 -6.29 0.35 22.72
C THR A 277 -5.04 -0.03 23.51
N HIS A 278 -4.33 0.99 24.01
CA HIS A 278 -3.20 0.78 24.92
C HIS A 278 -3.62 -0.04 26.14
N GLN A 279 -4.79 0.28 26.68
CA GLN A 279 -5.37 -0.35 27.86
C GLN A 279 -5.69 -1.84 27.65
N GLU A 280 -6.39 -2.19 26.55
CA GLU A 280 -6.67 -3.60 26.21
C GLU A 280 -5.39 -4.40 25.95
N CYS A 281 -4.38 -3.76 25.34
CA CYS A 281 -3.08 -4.39 25.14
C CYS A 281 -2.39 -4.73 26.47
N LEU A 282 -2.44 -3.81 27.46
CA LEU A 282 -1.91 -4.07 28.79
C LEU A 282 -2.71 -5.15 29.51
N ASP A 283 -4.04 -5.11 29.44
CA ASP A 283 -4.91 -6.10 30.10
C ASP A 283 -4.65 -7.51 29.55
N ALA A 284 -4.49 -7.65 28.22
CA ALA A 284 -4.11 -8.90 27.59
C ALA A 284 -2.73 -9.41 28.03
N LEU A 285 -1.73 -8.52 28.16
CA LEU A 285 -0.40 -8.89 28.67
C LEU A 285 -0.44 -9.29 30.15
N VAL A 286 -1.22 -8.59 30.99
CA VAL A 286 -1.40 -8.95 32.41
C VAL A 286 -2.07 -10.31 32.54
N ARG A 287 -3.11 -10.59 31.75
CA ARG A 287 -3.77 -11.90 31.70
C ARG A 287 -2.77 -12.99 31.34
N LEU A 288 -2.02 -12.81 30.25
CA LEU A 288 -1.04 -13.79 29.80
C LEU A 288 0.10 -14.00 30.80
N LEU A 289 0.55 -12.96 31.51
CA LEU A 289 1.54 -13.08 32.58
C LEU A 289 1.03 -13.87 33.80
N ALA A 290 -0.28 -13.88 34.05
CA ALA A 290 -0.88 -14.65 35.15
C ALA A 290 -1.04 -16.15 34.80
N GLU A 291 -1.15 -16.48 33.52
CA GLU A 291 -1.26 -17.86 33.03
C GLU A 291 0.09 -18.59 32.94
N LEU A 292 1.21 -17.86 32.91
CA LEU A 292 2.53 -18.45 32.80
C LEU A 292 3.01 -19.04 34.13
N SER A 293 3.65 -20.20 34.05
CA SER A 293 4.35 -20.78 35.21
C SER A 293 5.47 -19.87 35.71
N ALA A 294 5.82 -19.98 37.00
CA ALA A 294 6.88 -19.15 37.60
C ALA A 294 8.24 -19.27 36.90
N SER A 295 8.51 -20.39 36.23
CA SER A 295 9.73 -20.63 35.46
C SER A 295 9.70 -20.06 34.04
N GLU A 296 8.53 -19.78 33.48
CA GLU A 296 8.38 -19.38 32.08
C GLU A 296 8.46 -17.86 31.90
N ARG A 297 9.24 -17.42 30.91
CA ARG A 297 9.37 -16.00 30.57
C ARG A 297 8.55 -15.67 29.33
N LEU A 298 7.68 -14.66 29.44
CA LEU A 298 6.96 -14.12 28.28
C LEU A 298 7.92 -13.43 27.31
N THR A 299 8.35 -14.15 26.27
CA THR A 299 9.14 -13.60 25.16
C THR A 299 8.24 -13.11 24.03
N GLN A 300 8.75 -12.24 23.15
CA GLN A 300 8.01 -11.78 21.96
C GLN A 300 7.58 -12.94 21.06
N ARG A 301 8.43 -13.96 20.91
CA ARG A 301 8.13 -15.18 20.12
C ARG A 301 6.99 -15.97 20.75
N LEU A 302 7.03 -16.19 22.06
CA LEU A 302 5.96 -16.89 22.78
C LEU A 302 4.64 -16.13 22.70
N TYR A 303 4.67 -14.80 22.86
CA TYR A 303 3.49 -13.95 22.69
C TYR A 303 2.88 -14.09 21.29
N GLN A 304 3.69 -14.01 20.23
CA GLN A 304 3.20 -14.18 18.86
C GLN A 304 2.59 -15.57 18.62
N GLN A 305 3.15 -16.62 19.22
CA GLN A 305 2.60 -17.97 19.14
C GLN A 305 1.22 -18.04 19.82
N LYS A 306 1.11 -17.53 21.05
CA LYS A 306 -0.15 -17.48 21.80
C LYS A 306 -1.19 -16.63 21.07
N ALA A 307 -0.82 -15.45 20.57
CA ALA A 307 -1.72 -14.55 19.84
C ALA A 307 -2.18 -15.09 18.47
N ARG A 308 -1.53 -16.12 17.93
CA ARG A 308 -2.04 -16.84 16.74
C ARG A 308 -3.08 -17.88 17.10
N ALA A 309 -3.06 -18.41 18.32
CA ALA A 309 -3.98 -19.43 18.81
C ALA A 309 -5.20 -18.82 19.54
N ASP A 310 -5.08 -17.60 20.05
CA ASP A 310 -6.10 -16.91 20.82
C ASP A 310 -6.49 -15.58 20.15
N GLU A 311 -7.73 -15.49 19.64
CA GLU A 311 -8.29 -14.28 19.03
C GLU A 311 -8.48 -13.13 20.02
N ASP A 312 -8.43 -13.41 21.33
CA ASP A 312 -8.50 -12.42 22.40
C ASP A 312 -7.16 -11.74 22.72
N LEU A 313 -6.07 -12.12 22.05
CA LEU A 313 -4.80 -11.44 22.21
C LEU A 313 -4.57 -10.42 21.08
N PRO A 314 -4.06 -9.21 21.40
CA PRO A 314 -3.66 -8.26 20.39
C PRO A 314 -2.59 -8.85 19.46
N PRO A 315 -2.61 -8.54 18.15
CA PRO A 315 -1.47 -8.84 17.31
C PRO A 315 -0.25 -8.02 17.76
N LEU A 316 0.96 -8.55 17.57
CA LEU A 316 2.19 -7.87 18.00
C LEU A 316 2.30 -6.44 17.45
N SER A 317 1.84 -6.19 16.23
CA SER A 317 1.82 -4.86 15.62
C SER A 317 0.95 -3.85 16.38
N SER A 318 -0.05 -4.31 17.15
CA SER A 318 -0.79 -3.45 18.08
C SER A 318 0.09 -3.03 19.26
N LEU A 319 0.84 -3.95 19.88
CA LEU A 319 1.78 -3.61 20.94
C LEU A 319 2.89 -2.67 20.45
N GLN A 320 3.38 -2.88 19.23
CA GLN A 320 4.40 -2.02 18.61
C GLN A 320 3.93 -0.58 18.42
N ARG A 321 2.66 -0.38 18.08
CA ARG A 321 2.06 0.97 17.96
C ARG A 321 1.93 1.70 19.30
N HIS A 322 1.99 0.98 20.42
CA HIS A 322 1.83 1.50 21.78
C HIS A 322 3.15 1.57 22.55
N GLY A 323 4.28 1.68 21.86
CA GLY A 323 5.61 1.83 22.49
C GLY A 323 6.49 0.58 22.44
N GLY A 324 6.04 -0.50 21.79
CA GLY A 324 6.85 -1.70 21.61
C GLY A 324 6.56 -2.78 22.66
N PHE A 325 6.85 -4.03 22.30
CA PHE A 325 6.59 -5.18 23.16
C PHE A 325 7.29 -5.08 24.53
N GLY A 326 8.57 -4.67 24.55
CA GLY A 326 9.35 -4.57 25.78
C GLY A 326 8.79 -3.52 26.75
N ALA A 327 8.44 -2.33 26.25
CA ALA A 327 7.86 -1.26 27.07
C ALA A 327 6.50 -1.67 27.66
N MET A 328 5.61 -2.19 26.80
CA MET A 328 4.29 -2.69 27.22
C MET A 328 4.39 -3.82 28.25
N LEU A 329 5.37 -4.73 28.11
CA LEU A 329 5.59 -5.82 29.05
C LEU A 329 6.08 -5.32 30.42
N VAL A 330 6.96 -4.32 30.45
CA VAL A 330 7.42 -3.69 31.69
C VAL A 330 6.24 -3.05 32.43
N GLU A 331 5.38 -2.34 31.71
CA GLU A 331 4.20 -1.69 32.28
C GLU A 331 3.18 -2.71 32.78
N ALA A 332 2.90 -3.77 32.00
CA ALA A 332 2.03 -4.86 32.42
C ALA A 332 2.50 -5.52 33.72
N ARG A 333 3.81 -5.80 33.86
CA ARG A 333 4.40 -6.34 35.10
C ARG A 333 4.25 -5.39 36.29
N LYS A 334 4.46 -4.08 36.09
CA LYS A 334 4.25 -3.08 37.15
C LYS A 334 2.81 -3.11 37.63
N ARG A 335 1.85 -3.26 36.71
CA ARG A 335 0.42 -3.32 37.04
C ARG A 335 0.03 -4.61 37.74
N GLN A 336 0.60 -5.75 37.33
CA GLN A 336 0.38 -7.04 37.99
C GLN A 336 0.83 -7.02 39.46
N ARG A 337 1.96 -6.35 39.77
CA ARG A 337 2.46 -6.22 41.16
C ARG A 337 1.62 -5.31 42.06
N ARG A 338 0.76 -4.47 41.49
CA ARG A 338 -0.12 -3.56 42.25
C ARG A 338 -1.48 -4.16 42.58
N ARG A 339 -1.81 -5.32 42.00
CA ARG A 339 -3.00 -6.09 42.31
C ARG A 339 -2.68 -7.10 43.39
#